data_AF-A0A0E0DTL6-F1
#
_entry.id   AF-A0A0E0DTL6-F1
#
_cell.length_a   1.000
_cell.length_b   1.000
_cell.length_c   1.000
_cell.angle_alpha   90.00
_cell.angle_beta   90.00
_cell.angle_gamma   90.00
#
_symmetry.space_group_name_H-M   'P 1'
#
loop_
_entity.id
_entity.type
_entity.pdbx_description
1 polymer ?
#
loop_
_entity_poly.entity_id
_entity_poly.type
_entity_poly.pdbx_seq_one_letter_code
_entity_poly.pdbx_strand_id
1 'polypeptide(L)' 'MALRGVHVVMAVRNVAAGRNASEAIRAEIPGAIVDVLEMDLSSMDSVRRFASEFEALNLPLNILIRN' A
#
# COMPACT_ATOMS: atom_id res chain seq x y z
N MET A 1 0.44 1.34 12.26
CA MET A 1 0.92 -0.01 11.88
C MET A 1 2.42 -0.02 11.54
N ALA A 2 2.93 0.96 10.78
CA ALA A 2 4.36 1.06 10.44
C ALA A 2 5.32 1.02 11.65
N LEU A 3 4.95 1.61 12.80
CA LEU A 3 5.75 1.60 14.04
C LEU A 3 5.96 0.20 14.67
N ARG A 4 5.28 -0.84 14.19
CA ARG A 4 5.35 -2.21 14.75
C ARG A 4 6.12 -3.19 13.86
N GLY A 5 6.90 -2.71 12.88
CA GLY A 5 7.65 -3.56 11.96
C GLY A 5 6.76 -4.33 10.97
N VAL A 6 5.52 -3.85 10.75
CA VAL A 6 4.57 -4.45 9.83
C VAL A 6 4.79 -3.87 8.44
N HIS A 7 4.78 -4.73 7.43
CA HIS A 7 4.77 -4.32 6.03
C HIS A 7 3.41 -3.73 5.68
N VAL A 8 3.39 -2.47 5.26
CA VAL A 8 2.17 -1.76 4.87
C VAL A 8 2.10 -1.66 3.35
N VAL A 9 1.00 -2.11 2.76
CA VAL A 9 0.66 -1.79 1.37
C VAL A 9 -0.41 -0.71 1.36
N MET A 10 -0.07 0.46 0.85
CA MET A 10 -0.97 1.59 0.68
C MET A 10 -1.63 1.53 -0.69
N ALA A 11 -2.92 1.21 -0.70
CA ALA A 11 -3.73 1.28 -1.90
C ALA A 11 -4.26 2.71 -2.09
N VAL A 12 -3.86 3.39 -3.16
CA VAL A 12 -4.17 4.82 -3.37
C VAL A 12 -4.66 5.09 -4.79
N ARG A 13 -5.56 6.07 -4.96
CA ARG A 13 -5.94 6.56 -6.30
C ARG A 13 -4.86 7.41 -6.96
N ASN A 14 -4.09 8.16 -6.17
CA ASN A 14 -3.00 9.00 -6.65
C ASN A 14 -1.66 8.46 -6.13
N VAL A 15 -0.93 7.77 -7.00
CA VAL A 15 0.35 7.14 -6.67
C VAL A 15 1.40 8.18 -6.26
N ALA A 16 1.40 9.37 -6.83
CA ALA A 16 2.36 10.42 -6.47
C ALA A 16 2.15 10.89 -5.03
N ALA A 17 0.90 11.14 -4.64
CA ALA A 17 0.56 11.49 -3.26
C ALA A 17 0.88 10.33 -2.29
N GLY A 18 0.61 9.09 -2.69
CA GLY A 18 0.96 7.90 -1.90
C GLY A 18 2.47 7.74 -1.72
N ARG A 19 3.27 8.01 -2.76
CA ARG A 19 4.73 7.95 -2.71
C ARG A 19 5.30 8.99 -1.75
N ASN A 20 4.81 10.23 -1.80
CA ASN A 20 5.21 11.27 -0.87
C ASN A 20 4.90 10.88 0.59
N ALA A 21 3.73 10.28 0.84
CA ALA A 21 3.38 9.78 2.16
C ALA A 21 4.28 8.62 2.61
N SER A 22 4.58 7.67 1.72
CA SER A 22 5.51 6.57 2.00
C SER A 22 6.92 7.09 2.33
N GLU A 23 7.43 8.07 1.59
CA GLU A 23 8.73 8.69 1.87
C GLU A 23 8.75 9.38 3.23
N ALA A 24 7.70 10.14 3.57
CA ALA A 24 7.57 10.76 4.88
C ALA A 24 7.57 9.72 6.01
N ILE A 25 6.84 8.61 5.85
CA ILE A 25 6.80 7.52 6.83
C ILE A 25 8.18 6.86 6.99
N ARG A 26 8.89 6.61 5.88
CA ARG A 26 10.24 6.01 5.91
C ARG A 26 11.27 6.94 6.53
N ALA A 27 11.11 8.25 6.37
CA ALA A 27 11.96 9.25 7.02
C ALA A 27 11.73 9.32 8.53
N GLU A 28 10.49 9.19 8.98
CA GLU A 28 10.12 9.21 10.40
C GLU A 28 10.44 7.87 11.11
N ILE A 29 10.29 6.76 10.40
CA ILE A 29 10.46 5.41 10.93
C ILE A 29 11.49 4.65 10.08
N PRO A 30 12.79 4.73 10.43
CA PRO A 30 13.84 3.98 9.78
C PRO A 30 13.53 2.48 9.78
N GLY A 31 13.49 1.86 8.59
CA GLY A 31 13.16 0.44 8.42
C GLY A 31 11.68 0.13 8.20
N ALA A 32 10.80 1.14 8.14
CA ALA A 32 9.42 0.92 7.71
C ALA A 32 9.37 0.42 6.25
N ILE A 33 8.68 -0.70 6.03
CA ILE A 33 8.44 -1.26 4.70
C ILE A 33 7.04 -0.83 4.26
N VAL A 34 6.99 0.09 3.30
CA VAL A 34 5.74 0.66 2.78
C VAL A 34 5.76 0.57 1.26
N ASP A 35 4.84 -0.19 0.69
CA ASP A 35 4.60 -0.21 -0.76
C ASP A 35 3.37 0.61 -1.10
N VAL A 36 3.39 1.22 -2.28
CA VAL A 36 2.28 2.03 -2.78
C VAL A 36 1.80 1.39 -4.07
N LEU A 37 0.57 0.91 -4.06
CA LEU A 37 -0.08 0.33 -5.23
C LEU A 37 -1.29 1.19 -5.62
N GLU A 38 -1.52 1.31 -6.92
CA GLU A 38 -2.66 2.07 -7.42
C GLU A 38 -3.96 1.27 -7.22
N MET A 39 -4.99 1.90 -6.67
CA MET A 39 -6.31 1.31 -6.57
C MET A 39 -7.39 2.38 -6.58
N ASP A 40 -8.35 2.22 -7.48
CA ASP A 40 -9.59 2.97 -7.52
C ASP A 40 -10.77 2.02 -7.29
N LEU A 41 -11.43 2.16 -6.14
CA LEU A 41 -12.59 1.37 -5.77
C LEU A 41 -13.82 1.63 -6.65
N SER A 42 -13.84 2.71 -7.44
CA SER A 42 -14.91 2.98 -8.40
C SER A 42 -14.77 2.17 -9.70
N SER A 43 -13.63 1.49 -9.91
CA SER A 43 -13.35 0.69 -11.11
C SER A 43 -12.97 -0.74 -10.75
N MET A 44 -13.80 -1.69 -11.16
CA MET A 44 -13.51 -3.12 -10.95
C MET A 44 -12.26 -3.59 -11.68
N ASP A 45 -11.90 -2.97 -12.80
CA ASP A 45 -10.66 -3.26 -13.51
C ASP A 45 -9.44 -2.81 -12.71
N SER A 46 -9.53 -1.66 -12.05
CA SER A 46 -8.48 -1.19 -11.13
C SER A 46 -8.35 -2.13 -9.93
N VAL A 47 -9.46 -2.56 -9.33
CA VAL A 47 -9.44 -3.53 -8.22
C VAL A 47 -8.81 -4.85 -8.63
N ARG A 48 -9.12 -5.39 -9.82
CA ARG A 48 -8.51 -6.62 -10.34
C ARG A 48 -7.01 -6.46 -10.56
N ARG A 49 -6.57 -5.34 -11.12
CA ARG A 49 -5.15 -5.05 -11.33
C ARG A 49 -4.40 -4.96 -10.00
N PHE A 50 -4.95 -4.22 -9.03
CA PHE A 50 -4.39 -4.14 -7.69
C PHE A 50 -4.25 -5.53 -7.04
N ALA A 51 -5.28 -6.37 -7.16
CA ALA A 51 -5.24 -7.72 -6.59
C ALA A 51 -4.10 -8.56 -7.21
N SER A 52 -3.94 -8.53 -8.54
CA SER A 52 -2.84 -9.22 -9.21
C SER A 52 -1.47 -8.67 -8.83
N GLU A 53 -1.32 -7.35 -8.69
CA GLU A 53 -0.07 -6.73 -8.23
C GLU A 53 0.25 -7.12 -6.79
N PHE A 54 -0.75 -7.12 -5.90
CA PHE A 54 -0.59 -7.54 -4.52
C PHE A 54 -0.23 -9.04 -4.40
N GLU A 55 -0.89 -9.90 -5.16
CA GLU A 55 -0.55 -11.34 -5.22
C GLU A 55 0.90 -11.57 -5.67
N ALA A 56 1.39 -10.78 -6.63
CA ALA A 56 2.77 -10.85 -7.09
C ALA A 56 3.80 -10.45 -6.02
N LEU A 57 3.42 -9.68 -5.00
CA LEU A 57 4.28 -9.39 -3.85
C LEU A 57 4.48 -10.62 -2.95
N ASN A 58 3.64 -11.65 -3.08
CA ASN A 58 3.67 -12.88 -2.28
C ASN A 58 3.68 -12.62 -0.77
N LEU A 59 2.92 -11.62 -0.34
CA LEU A 59 2.79 -11.19 1.05
C LEU A 59 1.50 -11.75 1.67
N PRO A 60 1.50 -12.14 2.95
CA PRO A 60 0.27 -12.48 3.64
C PRO A 60 -0.58 -11.23 3.90
N LEU A 61 -1.85 -11.23 3.50
CA LEU A 61 -2.79 -10.19 3.89
C LEU A 61 -3.25 -10.42 5.32
N ASN A 62 -2.62 -9.73 6.29
CA ASN A 62 -2.96 -9.89 7.70
C ASN A 62 -4.13 -9.00 8.14
N ILE A 63 -4.20 -7.77 7.64
CA ILE A 63 -5.22 -6.79 8.01
C ILE A 63 -5.59 -5.98 6.77
N LEU A 64 -6.88 -5.86 6.51
CA LEU A 64 -7.43 -4.97 5.49
C LEU A 64 -8.20 -3.85 6.17
N ILE A 65 -7.84 -2.59 5.87
CA ILE A 65 -8.57 -1.40 6.33
C ILE A 65 -9.18 -0.74 5.11
N ARG A 66 -10.51 -0.65 5.07
CA ARG A 66 -11.24 0.12 4.06
C ARG A 66 -11.62 1.48 4.68
N ASN A 67 -11.14 2.56 4.06
CA ASN A 67 -11.45 3.94 4.43
C ASN A 67 -12.15 4.63 3.25
#